data_AF-A0A7J8NBI4-F1
#
_entry.id   AF-A0A7J8NBI4-F1
#
_cell.length_a   1.000
_cell.length_b   1.000
_cell.length_c   1.000
_cell.angle_alpha   90.00
_cell.angle_beta   90.00
_cell.angle_gamma   90.00
#
_symmetry.space_group_name_H-M   'P 1'
#
loop_
_entity.id
_entity.type
_entity.pdbx_description
1 polymer ?
#
loop_
_entity_poly.entity_id
_entity_poly.type
_entity_poly.pdbx_seq_one_letter_code
_entity_poly.pdbx_strand_id
1 'polypeptide(L)'
;MTVGKYSIVSPSEGQPLPDSHKLVVRVSSSKGNNYHLGDQVDSGTFGFLATESGDYTTCFWANKHKPPVKMTIDFDWKSGVAAKDWSKIAKKGQIETMEIELKKLYDTVASIHEEMFYLRERYETIMAVIIAVNS
;
A
#
# COMPACT_ATOMS: atom_id res chain seq x y z
N MET A 1 9.93 -3.95 -14.44
CA MET A 1 9.65 -4.13 -13.00
C MET A 1 10.82 -3.58 -12.21
N THR A 2 10.51 -2.90 -11.12
CA THR A 2 11.47 -2.30 -10.19
C THR A 2 11.06 -2.67 -8.78
N VAL A 3 12.04 -2.95 -7.92
CA VAL A 3 11.86 -3.22 -6.50
C VAL A 3 12.90 -2.43 -5.74
N GLY A 4 12.51 -1.82 -4.62
CA GLY A 4 13.45 -1.19 -3.71
C GLY A 4 13.18 -1.60 -2.27
N LYS A 5 14.23 -1.74 -1.48
CA LYS A 5 14.18 -1.98 -0.04
C LYS A 5 14.97 -0.90 0.66
N TYR A 6 14.44 -0.38 1.77
CA TYR A 6 15.13 0.59 2.59
C TYR A 6 14.97 0.27 4.07
N SER A 7 15.98 0.63 4.86
CA SER A 7 15.93 0.56 6.32
C SER A 7 16.92 1.53 6.94
N ILE A 8 16.54 2.15 8.06
CA ILE A 8 17.46 2.89 8.90
C ILE A 8 18.42 1.88 9.55
N VAL A 9 19.72 2.12 9.39
CA VAL A 9 20.76 1.31 10.01
C VAL A 9 20.90 1.73 11.47
N SER A 10 20.74 0.78 12.39
CA SER A 10 20.96 1.06 13.82
C SER A 10 22.46 1.32 14.07
N PRO A 11 22.82 2.40 14.78
CA PRO A 11 24.20 2.67 15.17
C PRO A 11 24.73 1.68 16.22
N SER A 12 23.86 0.93 16.91
CA SER A 12 24.23 -0.14 17.84
C SER A 12 23.50 -1.44 17.51
N GLU A 13 24.27 -2.54 17.43
CA GLU A 13 23.71 -3.87 17.15
C GLU A 13 22.73 -4.30 18.26
N GLY A 14 21.50 -4.65 17.86
CA GLY A 14 20.49 -5.20 18.76
C GLY A 14 19.67 -4.19 19.57
N GLN A 15 19.95 -2.89 19.46
CA GLN A 15 19.14 -1.86 20.12
C GLN A 15 18.03 -1.34 19.19
N PRO A 16 16.79 -1.20 19.69
CA PRO A 16 15.70 -0.63 18.91
C PRO A 16 16.00 0.85 18.60
N LEU A 17 15.65 1.26 17.38
CA LEU A 17 15.76 2.66 16.98
C LEU A 17 14.82 3.51 17.85
N PRO A 18 15.24 4.73 18.24
CA PRO A 18 14.36 5.65 18.94
C PRO A 18 13.14 5.98 18.08
N ASP A 19 11.97 6.22 18.69
CA ASP A 19 10.75 6.62 17.97
C ASP A 19 10.91 7.91 17.17
N SER A 20 11.92 8.71 17.49
CA SER A 20 12.25 9.92 16.76
C SER A 20 12.92 9.64 15.40
N HIS A 21 13.50 8.46 15.19
CA HIS A 21 14.19 8.04 13.98
C HIS A 21 13.20 7.38 13.02
N LYS A 22 12.35 8.22 12.42
CA LYS A 22 11.38 7.81 11.41
C LYS A 22 11.59 8.60 10.13
N LEU A 23 11.29 7.95 9.01
CA LEU A 23 11.39 8.49 7.67
C LEU A 23 10.01 8.60 7.04
N VAL A 24 9.85 9.63 6.23
CA VAL A 24 8.86 9.64 5.14
C VAL A 24 9.59 9.28 3.86
N VAL A 25 9.08 8.30 3.12
CA VAL A 25 9.69 7.82 1.87
C VAL A 25 8.66 7.89 0.76
N ARG A 26 9.00 8.51 -0.36
CA ARG A 26 8.13 8.56 -1.54
C ARG A 26 8.87 8.09 -2.78
N VAL A 27 8.20 7.30 -3.61
CA VAL A 27 8.69 6.92 -4.94
C VAL A 27 7.75 7.48 -5.99
N SER A 28 8.26 8.30 -6.91
CA SER A 28 7.43 8.94 -7.94
C SER A 28 8.11 9.00 -9.31
N SER A 29 7.32 9.06 -10.38
CA SER A 29 7.83 9.37 -11.72
C SER A 29 7.92 10.89 -11.95
N SER A 30 8.71 11.29 -12.93
CA SER A 30 8.77 12.68 -13.42
C SER A 30 7.43 13.25 -13.90
N LYS A 31 6.42 12.40 -14.15
CA LYS A 31 5.07 12.79 -14.55
C LYS A 31 4.12 13.03 -13.36
N GLY A 32 4.60 12.86 -12.13
CA GLY A 32 3.81 13.08 -10.91
C GLY A 32 3.07 11.86 -10.39
N ASN A 33 3.22 10.69 -11.03
CA ASN A 33 2.65 9.45 -10.52
C ASN A 33 3.39 9.00 -9.26
N ASN A 34 2.65 8.61 -8.23
CA ASN A 34 3.20 8.09 -6.97
C ASN A 34 3.06 6.56 -6.92
N TYR A 35 4.16 5.86 -6.68
CA TYR A 35 4.23 4.40 -6.63
C TYR A 35 4.42 3.86 -5.21
N HIS A 36 4.86 4.69 -4.27
CA HIS A 36 5.07 4.29 -2.87
C HIS A 36 5.05 5.49 -1.95
N LEU A 37 4.41 5.33 -0.79
CA LEU A 37 4.47 6.26 0.32
C LEU A 37 4.64 5.47 1.62
N GLY A 38 5.80 5.60 2.26
CA GLY A 38 5.99 5.24 3.66
C GLY A 38 5.93 6.50 4.50
N ASP A 39 5.06 6.54 5.51
CA ASP A 39 4.95 7.66 6.45
C ASP A 39 5.32 7.22 7.85
N GLN A 40 6.22 7.96 8.49
CA GLN A 40 6.81 7.66 9.81
C GLN A 40 7.27 6.19 9.96
N VAL A 41 8.03 5.68 8.98
CA VAL A 41 8.56 4.31 8.98
C VAL A 41 10.07 4.26 9.24
N ASP A 42 10.56 3.17 9.82
CA ASP A 42 12.00 2.90 9.97
C ASP A 42 12.56 2.03 8.83
N SER A 43 11.70 1.30 8.14
CA SER A 43 12.06 0.39 7.06
C SER A 43 10.87 0.15 6.14
N GLY A 44 11.15 -0.38 4.95
CA GLY A 44 10.11 -0.70 4.00
C GLY A 44 10.65 -1.36 2.75
N THR A 45 9.73 -1.80 1.92
CA THR A 45 10.01 -2.30 0.58
C THR A 45 8.90 -1.79 -0.32
N PHE A 46 9.22 -1.59 -1.59
CA PHE A 46 8.26 -1.22 -2.62
C PHE A 46 8.57 -1.96 -3.90
N GLY A 47 7.55 -2.14 -4.73
CA GLY A 47 7.70 -2.72 -6.05
C GLY A 47 6.68 -2.12 -7.01
N PHE A 48 7.13 -1.79 -8.22
CA PHE A 48 6.24 -1.25 -9.24
C PHE A 48 6.65 -1.68 -10.64
N LEU A 49 5.69 -1.59 -11.56
CA LEU A 49 5.94 -1.70 -12.98
C LEU A 49 6.05 -0.29 -13.56
N ALA A 50 7.20 0.01 -14.16
CA ALA A 50 7.39 1.23 -14.93
C ALA A 50 6.56 1.13 -16.21
N THR A 51 5.33 1.64 -16.17
CA THR A 51 4.40 1.69 -17.32
C THR A 51 4.70 2.87 -18.24
N GLU A 52 5.49 3.82 -17.76
CA GLU A 52 5.84 5.04 -18.47
C GLU A 52 7.36 5.16 -18.63
N SER A 53 7.79 5.65 -19.78
CA SER A 53 9.19 6.05 -19.98
C SER A 53 9.50 7.33 -19.21
N GLY A 54 10.67 7.37 -18.58
CA GLY A 54 11.17 8.54 -17.85
C GLY A 54 11.86 8.15 -16.55
N ASP A 55 12.19 9.19 -15.78
CA ASP A 55 12.92 9.03 -14.52
C ASP A 55 11.96 8.73 -13.37
N TYR A 56 12.45 7.88 -12.47
CA TYR A 56 11.79 7.51 -11.23
C TYR A 56 12.70 7.89 -10.07
N THR A 57 12.16 8.63 -9.10
CA THR A 57 12.93 9.18 -7.99
C THR A 57 12.40 8.63 -6.68
N THR A 58 13.31 8.26 -5.78
CA THR A 58 13.00 7.97 -4.37
C THR A 58 13.48 9.12 -3.52
N CYS A 59 12.57 9.70 -2.74
CA CYS A 59 12.87 10.79 -1.81
C CYS A 59 12.73 10.27 -0.37
N PHE A 60 13.70 10.61 0.47
CA PHE A 60 13.71 10.31 1.91
C PHE A 60 13.67 11.63 2.68
N TRP A 61 12.69 11.77 3.57
CA TRP A 61 12.62 12.88 4.51
C TRP A 61 12.76 12.38 5.93
N ALA A 62 13.60 13.08 6.69
CA ALA A 62 13.88 12.83 8.08
C ALA A 62 13.37 13.98 8.95
N ASN A 63 12.94 13.67 10.17
CA ASN A 63 12.62 14.69 11.15
C ASN A 63 13.87 15.50 11.51
N LYS A 64 13.71 16.81 11.73
CA LYS A 64 14.81 17.67 12.18
C LYS A 64 15.09 17.41 13.65
N HIS A 65 16.27 16.90 13.97
CA HIS A 65 16.73 16.70 15.35
C HIS A 65 17.53 17.91 15.87
N LYS A 66 17.38 18.21 17.17
CA LYS A 66 18.21 19.15 17.91
C LYS A 66 18.71 18.46 19.21
N PRO A 67 20.00 18.11 19.34
CA PRO A 67 21.09 18.35 18.38
C PRO A 67 20.93 17.55 17.07
N PRO A 68 21.59 17.97 15.97
CA PRO A 68 21.55 17.22 14.71
C PRO A 68 22.11 15.80 14.89
N VAL A 69 21.37 14.82 14.39
CA VAL A 69 21.77 13.40 14.41
C VAL A 69 22.01 12.94 12.98
N LYS A 70 23.05 12.13 12.78
CA LYS A 70 23.29 11.44 11.51
C LYS A 70 22.47 10.17 11.48
N MET A 71 21.65 10.00 10.46
CA MET A 71 20.94 8.75 10.20
C MET A 71 21.50 8.13 8.93
N THR A 72 21.83 6.85 9.01
CA THR A 72 22.28 6.05 7.88
C THR A 72 21.10 5.24 7.36
N ILE A 73 20.86 5.33 6.06
CA ILE A 73 19.79 4.60 5.39
C ILE A 73 20.47 3.58 4.48
N ASP A 74 20.20 2.30 4.72
CA ASP A 74 20.51 1.26 3.76
C ASP A 74 19.41 1.24 2.70
N PHE A 75 19.80 1.26 1.42
CA PHE A 75 18.88 1.35 0.30
C PHE A 75 19.37 0.49 -0.87
N ASP A 76 18.57 -0.51 -1.21
CA ASP A 76 18.76 -1.38 -2.36
C ASP A 76 17.69 -1.07 -3.40
N TRP A 77 18.11 -0.74 -4.63
CA TRP A 77 17.22 -0.49 -5.77
C TRP A 77 17.58 -1.40 -6.93
N LYS A 78 16.62 -2.21 -7.37
CA LYS A 78 16.81 -3.19 -8.46
C LYS A 78 15.75 -3.01 -9.52
N SER A 79 16.16 -3.08 -10.78
CA SER A 79 15.29 -2.99 -11.94
C SER A 79 15.54 -4.14 -12.93
N GLY A 80 14.55 -4.39 -13.80
CA GLY A 80 14.67 -5.38 -14.87
C GLY A 80 14.92 -6.80 -14.35
N VAL A 81 15.91 -7.48 -14.92
CA VAL A 81 16.24 -8.87 -14.55
C VAL A 81 16.72 -8.98 -13.09
N ALA A 82 17.40 -7.96 -12.56
CA ALA A 82 17.85 -7.95 -11.16
C ALA A 82 16.68 -7.89 -10.15
N ALA A 83 15.51 -7.41 -10.57
CA ALA A 83 14.30 -7.42 -9.75
C ALA A 83 13.54 -8.77 -9.80
N LYS A 84 13.91 -9.68 -10.71
CA LYS A 84 13.19 -10.92 -10.98
C LYS A 84 13.20 -11.88 -9.79
N ASP A 85 14.30 -11.96 -9.05
CA ASP A 85 14.39 -12.82 -7.86
C ASP A 85 13.55 -12.27 -6.70
N TRP A 86 13.52 -10.95 -6.54
CA TRP A 86 12.65 -10.27 -5.58
C TRP A 86 11.16 -10.40 -5.92
N SER A 87 10.82 -10.62 -7.19
CA SER A 87 9.43 -10.81 -7.63
C SER A 87 8.77 -12.01 -6.95
N LYS A 88 9.54 -13.05 -6.60
CA LYS A 88 9.04 -14.22 -5.88
C LYS A 88 8.77 -13.94 -4.39
N ILE A 89 9.54 -13.02 -3.79
CA ILE A 89 9.41 -12.61 -2.38
C ILE A 89 8.31 -11.55 -2.24
N ALA A 90 8.27 -10.57 -3.13
CA ALA A 90 7.29 -9.49 -3.14
C ALA A 90 5.85 -9.97 -3.38
N LYS A 91 5.67 -11.02 -4.21
CA LYS A 91 4.37 -11.70 -4.38
C LYS A 91 3.84 -12.34 -3.10
N LYS A 92 4.71 -12.70 -2.15
CA LYS A 92 4.32 -13.32 -0.88
C LYS A 92 4.07 -12.28 0.23
N GLY A 93 4.49 -11.02 0.06
CA GLY A 93 4.58 -10.06 1.18
C GLY A 93 3.95 -8.68 0.98
N GLN A 94 3.84 -8.13 -0.24
CA GLN A 94 3.48 -6.70 -0.39
C GLN A 94 2.60 -6.31 -1.59
N ILE A 95 2.62 -7.07 -2.69
CA ILE A 95 1.74 -6.75 -3.83
C ILE A 95 0.27 -7.09 -3.49
N GLU A 96 0.06 -7.99 -2.54
CA GLU A 96 -1.27 -8.39 -2.11
C GLU A 96 -1.86 -7.44 -1.04
N THR A 97 -1.11 -6.87 -0.11
CA THR A 97 -1.72 -6.28 1.10
C THR A 97 -2.56 -5.01 0.86
N MET A 98 -2.12 -4.08 0.00
CA MET A 98 -2.87 -2.82 -0.24
C MET A 98 -4.03 -3.01 -1.23
N GLU A 99 -3.82 -3.82 -2.28
CA GLU A 99 -4.89 -4.19 -3.22
C GLU A 99 -5.92 -5.09 -2.52
N ILE A 100 -5.52 -5.98 -1.60
CA ILE A 100 -6.43 -6.79 -0.79
C ILE A 100 -7.27 -5.93 0.14
N GLU A 101 -6.73 -4.90 0.80
CA GLU A 101 -7.55 -4.07 1.69
C GLU A 101 -8.61 -3.28 0.91
N LEU A 102 -8.24 -2.70 -0.24
CA LEU A 102 -9.20 -2.03 -1.12
C LEU A 102 -10.20 -3.01 -1.75
N LYS A 103 -9.75 -4.21 -2.16
CA LYS A 103 -10.61 -5.26 -2.70
C LYS A 103 -11.58 -5.80 -1.64
N LYS A 104 -11.13 -6.00 -0.40
CA LYS A 104 -11.99 -6.38 0.73
C LYS A 104 -13.08 -5.34 0.98
N LEU A 105 -12.74 -4.05 0.93
CA LEU A 105 -13.71 -2.98 1.07
C LEU A 105 -14.75 -3.01 -0.07
N TYR A 106 -14.29 -3.21 -1.31
CA TYR A 106 -15.15 -3.29 -2.49
C TYR A 106 -16.07 -4.51 -2.46
N ASP A 107 -15.54 -5.69 -2.14
CA ASP A 107 -16.31 -6.94 -2.03
C ASP A 107 -17.36 -6.84 -0.91
N THR A 108 -17.04 -6.16 0.19
CA THR A 108 -18.00 -5.90 1.28
C THR A 108 -19.14 -4.99 0.81
N VAL A 109 -18.83 -3.90 0.11
CA VAL A 109 -19.85 -2.98 -0.44
C VAL A 109 -20.72 -3.69 -1.47
N ALA A 110 -20.13 -4.53 -2.33
CA ALA A 110 -20.86 -5.31 -3.32
C ALA A 110 -21.83 -6.32 -2.65
N SER A 111 -21.38 -7.03 -1.62
CA SER A 111 -22.23 -7.96 -0.85
C SER A 111 -23.40 -7.27 -0.18
N ILE A 112 -23.17 -6.09 0.44
CA ILE A 112 -24.25 -5.30 1.04
C ILE A 112 -25.25 -4.84 -0.02
N HIS A 113 -24.75 -4.42 -1.18
CA HIS A 113 -25.59 -3.97 -2.29
C HIS A 113 -26.48 -5.10 -2.80
N GLU A 114 -25.95 -6.31 -3.01
CA GLU A 114 -26.75 -7.47 -3.40
C GLU A 114 -27.83 -7.85 -2.37
N GLU A 115 -27.48 -7.86 -1.08
CA GLU A 115 -28.47 -8.12 -0.02
C GLU A 115 -29.59 -7.06 0.01
N MET A 116 -29.26 -5.79 -0.19
CA MET A 116 -30.25 -4.71 -0.27
C MET A 116 -31.22 -4.92 -1.45
N PHE A 117 -30.72 -5.33 -2.61
CA PHE A 117 -31.54 -5.64 -3.77
C PHE A 117 -32.47 -6.84 -3.51
N TYR A 118 -31.94 -7.91 -2.92
CA TYR A 118 -32.72 -9.09 -2.56
C TYR A 118 -33.86 -8.76 -1.58
N LEU A 119 -33.58 -7.97 -0.54
CA LEU A 119 -34.58 -7.54 0.43
C LEU A 119 -35.67 -6.67 -0.22
N ARG A 120 -35.30 -5.82 -1.17
CA ARG A 120 -36.25 -5.00 -1.93
C ARG A 120 -37.19 -5.85 -2.77
N GLU A 121 -36.68 -6.81 -3.54
CA GLU A 121 -37.51 -7.70 -4.36
C GLU A 121 -38.47 -8.54 -3.51
N ARG A 122 -37.99 -9.06 -2.37
CA ARG A 122 -38.82 -9.75 -1.39
C ARG A 122 -39.95 -8.87 -0.87
N TYR A 123 -39.64 -7.62 -0.53
CA TYR A 123 -40.63 -6.66 -0.03
C TYR A 123 -41.70 -6.35 -1.07
N GLU A 124 -41.31 -6.09 -2.33
CA GLU A 124 -42.25 -5.88 -3.43
C GLU A 124 -43.17 -7.10 -3.63
N THR A 125 -42.61 -8.31 -3.56
CA THR A 125 -43.38 -9.56 -3.67
C THR A 125 -44.38 -9.70 -2.53
N ILE A 126 -43.95 -9.44 -1.30
CA ILE A 126 -44.82 -9.50 -0.10
C ILE A 126 -45.92 -8.45 -0.21
N MET A 127 -45.60 -7.24 -0.64
CA MET A 127 -46.58 -6.17 -0.84
C MET A 127 -47.61 -6.53 -1.90
N ALA A 128 -47.20 -7.11 -3.02
CA ALA A 128 -48.11 -7.58 -4.06
C ALA A 128 -49.10 -8.64 -3.53
N VAL A 129 -48.63 -9.58 -2.71
CA VAL A 129 -49.49 -10.60 -2.08
C VAL A 129 -50.48 -9.97 -1.11
N ILE A 130 -50.05 -9.03 -0.26
CA ILE A 130 -50.92 -8.35 0.71
C ILE A 130 -52.05 -7.60 -0.01
N ILE A 131 -51.74 -6.88 -1.10
CA ILE A 131 -52.74 -6.16 -1.89
C ILE A 131 -53.75 -7.12 -2.53
N ALA A 132 -53.29 -8.25 -3.06
CA ALA A 132 -54.14 -9.26 -3.69
C ALA A 132 -55.08 -9.97 -2.70
N VAL A 133 -54.68 -10.10 -1.43
CA VAL A 133 -55.50 -10.74 -0.38
C VAL A 133 -56.53 -9.79 0.23
N ASN A 134 -56.28 -8.48 0.21
CA ASN A 134 -57.18 -7.45 0.74
C ASN A 134 -58.11 -6.81 -0.31
N SER A 135 -58.08 -7.28 -1.56
CA SER A 135 -59.00 -6.90 -2.64
C SER A 135 -60.08 -7.96 -2.83
#